data_AF-A0A7G5ZGS3-F1
#
_entry.id   AF-A0A7G5ZGS3-F1
#
_cell.length_a   1.000
_cell.length_b   1.000
_cell.length_c   1.000
_cell.angle_alpha   90.00
_cell.angle_beta   90.00
_cell.angle_gamma   90.00
#
_symmetry.space_group_name_H-M   'P 1'
#
loop_
_entity.id
_entity.type
_entity.pdbx_description
1 polymer ?
#
loop_
_entity_poly.entity_id
_entity_poly.type
_entity_poly.pdbx_seq_one_letter_code
_entity_poly.pdbx_strand_id
1 'polypeptide(L)'
;MAGILGIGRLAGAAALLALAIDATASTAKKCDLKAGINAQQARAGLCKFDPATKRFAGTPAQQAACLTREVKRGASIGGETITPFLKELAGTPAPDIRAVQTLLDAQGTGAGILGGPLGRRIQANYFIIHDTSAPNCSKKKRSAACPTQGEFPPNRDEASWISNKDFLGHPKRAPDRIAHAFTNRVGDSITEVDFADPIATTKFETCVDVPAKAGVFVGVENIQPRIGRPRIPAPGKEPNDLDAPTPGFTPRQYERLALLYVVASARSGVWLIPAFHAVIDQAYADGHDDPQHFDMPAFSTAVQKHLAGLPPGAPAATAATAGRAPAQPR
;
A
#
# COMPACT_ATOMS: atom_id res chain seq x y z
N MET A 1 -37.97 -1.75 83.30
CA MET A 1 -37.88 -2.91 82.39
C MET A 1 -37.08 -2.44 81.19
N ALA A 2 -35.75 -2.57 81.15
CA ALA A 2 -34.90 -3.77 81.04
C ALA A 2 -34.81 -4.34 79.59
N GLY A 3 -33.56 -4.39 79.08
CA GLY A 3 -33.07 -5.08 77.86
C GLY A 3 -32.79 -4.12 76.68
N ILE A 4 -31.57 -3.74 76.25
CA ILE A 4 -30.24 -4.35 76.01
C ILE A 4 -30.18 -5.39 74.85
N LEU A 5 -29.20 -5.17 73.96
CA LEU A 5 -28.58 -5.99 72.88
C LEU A 5 -29.15 -5.70 71.48
N GLY A 6 -28.40 -5.34 70.44
CA GLY A 6 -26.97 -5.40 70.16
C GLY A 6 -26.75 -6.06 68.78
N ILE A 7 -25.68 -5.66 68.06
CA ILE A 7 -25.15 -6.27 66.82
C ILE A 7 -25.89 -5.83 65.53
N GLY A 8 -25.26 -5.39 64.43
CA GLY A 8 -23.84 -5.35 64.07
C GLY A 8 -23.61 -4.52 62.81
N ARG A 9 -22.34 -4.15 62.62
CA ARG A 9 -21.80 -3.42 61.47
C ARG A 9 -21.95 -4.24 60.19
N LEU A 10 -22.40 -3.62 59.11
CA LEU A 10 -22.12 -4.05 57.74
C LEU A 10 -21.49 -2.87 56.99
N ALA A 11 -20.16 -2.93 56.86
CA ALA A 11 -19.40 -2.09 55.96
C ALA A 11 -19.70 -2.53 54.53
N GLY A 12 -20.41 -1.69 53.77
CA GLY A 12 -20.59 -1.87 52.34
C GLY A 12 -19.33 -1.44 51.59
N ALA A 13 -18.49 -2.41 51.21
CA ALA A 13 -17.44 -2.19 50.22
C ALA A 13 -18.10 -2.10 48.84
N ALA A 14 -18.15 -0.89 48.27
CA ALA A 14 -18.52 -0.69 46.88
C ALA A 14 -17.39 -1.19 45.98
N ALA A 15 -17.57 -2.36 45.36
CA ALA A 15 -16.70 -2.85 44.31
C ALA A 15 -16.92 -2.03 43.03
N LEU A 16 -16.01 -1.10 42.77
CA LEU A 16 -15.83 -0.48 41.45
C LEU A 16 -15.32 -1.56 40.49
N LEU A 17 -16.25 -2.18 39.76
CA LEU A 17 -15.93 -3.08 38.66
C LEU A 17 -15.43 -2.21 37.49
N ALA A 18 -14.12 -2.06 37.38
CA ALA A 18 -13.48 -1.46 36.23
C ALA A 18 -13.71 -2.38 35.01
N LEU A 19 -14.64 -2.00 34.13
CA LEU A 19 -14.74 -2.56 32.79
C LEU A 19 -13.51 -2.12 32.00
N ALA A 20 -12.45 -2.92 32.06
CA ALA A 20 -11.39 -2.86 31.07
C ALA A 20 -12.00 -3.30 29.73
N ILE A 21 -12.32 -2.33 28.89
CA ILE A 21 -12.70 -2.59 27.50
C ILE A 21 -11.43 -3.07 26.81
N ASP A 22 -11.39 -4.37 26.56
CA ASP A 22 -10.26 -5.07 25.95
C ASP A 22 -10.05 -4.56 24.51
N ALA A 23 -9.14 -3.60 24.34
CA ALA A 23 -8.71 -3.11 23.03
C ALA A 23 -7.95 -4.18 22.20
N THR A 24 -7.83 -5.41 22.71
CA THR A 24 -7.16 -6.56 22.08
C THR A 24 -8.05 -7.29 21.06
N ALA A 25 -9.38 -7.17 21.15
CA ALA A 25 -10.28 -7.96 20.30
C ALA A 25 -10.39 -7.45 18.85
N SER A 26 -10.21 -6.15 18.59
CA SER A 26 -10.33 -5.60 17.23
C SER A 26 -9.06 -5.73 16.39
N THR A 27 -7.88 -5.84 17.03
CA THR A 27 -6.61 -6.13 16.35
C THR A 27 -6.46 -7.62 16.03
N ALA A 28 -7.10 -8.51 16.80
CA ALA A 28 -7.04 -9.95 16.60
C ALA A 28 -7.56 -10.40 15.21
N LYS A 29 -8.73 -9.91 14.76
CA LYS A 29 -9.30 -10.31 13.45
C LYS A 29 -8.48 -9.83 12.25
N LYS A 30 -7.78 -8.70 12.35
CA LYS A 30 -7.02 -8.14 11.22
C LYS A 30 -5.82 -9.02 10.83
N CYS A 31 -5.31 -9.79 11.78
CA CYS A 31 -4.08 -10.57 11.65
C CYS A 31 -4.31 -12.08 11.64
N ASP A 32 -5.57 -12.51 11.49
CA ASP A 32 -5.89 -13.92 11.28
C ASP A 32 -5.16 -14.46 10.06
N LEU A 33 -4.65 -15.68 10.15
CA LEU A 33 -3.93 -16.34 9.07
C LEU A 33 -4.88 -17.20 8.24
N LYS A 34 -4.57 -17.38 6.96
CA LYS A 34 -5.27 -18.36 6.12
C LYS A 34 -5.11 -19.76 6.73
N ALA A 35 -6.14 -20.60 6.60
CA ALA A 35 -6.11 -21.97 7.11
C ALA A 35 -4.87 -22.73 6.61
N GLY A 36 -4.15 -23.37 7.54
CA GLY A 36 -2.92 -24.12 7.25
C GLY A 36 -1.64 -23.29 7.18
N ILE A 37 -1.71 -21.96 7.33
CA ILE A 37 -0.53 -21.09 7.43
C ILE A 37 -0.18 -20.89 8.91
N ASN A 38 1.09 -21.11 9.26
CA ASN A 38 1.62 -20.86 10.60
C ASN A 38 2.29 -19.48 10.71
N ALA A 39 2.59 -19.05 11.94
CA ALA A 39 3.17 -17.74 12.21
C ALA A 39 4.54 -17.51 11.52
N GLN A 40 5.37 -18.55 11.38
CA GLN A 40 6.66 -18.43 10.70
C GLN A 40 6.48 -18.19 9.20
N GLN A 41 5.54 -18.90 8.56
CA GLN A 41 5.18 -18.67 7.17
C GLN A 41 4.60 -17.27 6.96
N ALA A 42 3.79 -16.77 7.90
CA ALA A 42 3.24 -15.42 7.84
C ALA A 42 4.31 -14.31 8.02
N ARG A 43 5.29 -14.54 8.90
CA ARG A 43 6.47 -13.65 9.07
C ARG A 43 7.31 -13.56 7.81
N ALA A 44 7.53 -14.70 7.16
CA ALA A 44 8.30 -14.79 5.92
C ALA A 44 7.50 -14.31 4.69
N GLY A 45 6.19 -14.51 4.66
CA GLY A 45 5.37 -14.29 3.46
C GLY A 45 5.79 -15.18 2.28
N LEU A 46 5.15 -14.98 1.13
CA LEU A 46 5.41 -15.79 -0.08
C LEU A 46 6.87 -15.68 -0.56
N CYS A 47 7.43 -14.47 -0.47
CA CYS A 47 8.76 -14.15 -1.00
C CYS A 47 9.89 -14.20 0.06
N LYS A 48 9.62 -14.81 1.22
CA LYS A 48 10.62 -15.09 2.27
C LYS A 48 11.36 -13.84 2.78
N PHE A 49 10.61 -12.93 3.38
CA PHE A 49 11.13 -11.80 4.14
C PHE A 49 11.93 -12.26 5.35
N ASP A 50 13.07 -11.61 5.54
CA ASP A 50 13.92 -11.75 6.71
C ASP A 50 13.89 -10.44 7.52
N PRO A 51 13.35 -10.44 8.75
CA PRO A 51 13.28 -9.25 9.59
C PRO A 51 14.65 -8.77 10.06
N ALA A 52 15.69 -9.61 10.07
CA ALA A 52 17.03 -9.20 10.48
C ALA A 52 17.70 -8.31 9.41
N THR A 53 17.55 -8.67 8.14
CA THR A 53 18.09 -7.89 7.01
C THR A 53 17.10 -6.88 6.46
N LYS A 54 15.82 -6.95 6.87
CA LYS A 54 14.69 -6.15 6.35
C LYS A 54 14.48 -6.32 4.85
N ARG A 55 14.71 -7.54 4.35
CA ARG A 55 14.64 -7.84 2.91
C ARG A 55 13.96 -9.15 2.60
N PHE A 56 13.36 -9.25 1.42
CA PHE A 56 12.96 -10.53 0.85
C PHE A 56 14.18 -11.30 0.33
N ALA A 57 14.04 -12.62 0.20
CA ALA A 57 15.12 -13.47 -0.25
C ALA A 57 15.48 -13.22 -1.72
N GLY A 58 16.77 -13.37 -2.05
CA GLY A 58 17.29 -13.25 -3.41
C GLY A 58 17.80 -11.87 -3.79
N THR A 59 18.24 -11.72 -5.04
CA THR A 59 18.67 -10.44 -5.61
C THR A 59 17.49 -9.49 -5.79
N PRO A 60 17.69 -8.17 -5.91
CA PRO A 60 16.59 -7.23 -6.20
C PRO A 60 15.72 -7.62 -7.40
N ALA A 61 16.33 -8.13 -8.48
CA ALA A 61 15.64 -8.65 -9.65
C ALA A 61 14.77 -9.88 -9.34
N GLN A 62 15.25 -10.79 -8.49
CA GLN A 62 14.48 -11.96 -8.03
C GLN A 62 13.34 -11.55 -7.09
N GLN A 63 13.58 -10.56 -6.23
CA GLN A 63 12.56 -10.01 -5.33
C GLN A 63 11.44 -9.35 -6.15
N ALA A 64 11.77 -8.49 -7.11
CA ALA A 64 10.77 -7.86 -7.99
C ALA A 64 9.92 -8.92 -8.72
N ALA A 65 10.57 -9.94 -9.30
CA ALA A 65 9.89 -11.03 -9.98
C ALA A 65 8.91 -11.79 -9.06
N CYS A 66 9.31 -12.07 -7.81
CA CYS A 66 8.44 -12.71 -6.84
C CYS A 66 7.29 -11.81 -6.36
N LEU A 67 7.58 -10.52 -6.12
CA LEU A 67 6.66 -9.57 -5.50
C LEU A 67 5.63 -8.97 -6.46
N THR A 68 5.88 -9.01 -7.77
CA THR A 68 4.92 -8.57 -8.79
C THR A 68 4.35 -9.74 -9.58
N ARG A 69 4.01 -10.83 -8.90
CA ARG A 69 3.30 -11.96 -9.53
C ARG A 69 1.85 -11.60 -9.82
N GLU A 70 1.31 -12.16 -10.89
CA GLU A 70 -0.06 -11.88 -11.36
C GLU A 70 -1.07 -12.04 -10.22
N VAL A 71 -1.88 -11.01 -9.98
CA VAL A 71 -2.95 -11.06 -8.99
C VAL A 71 -4.25 -11.45 -9.67
N LYS A 72 -4.78 -12.61 -9.31
CA LYS A 72 -6.07 -13.14 -9.77
C LYS A 72 -7.11 -12.95 -8.68
N ARG A 73 -8.38 -12.95 -9.12
CA ARG A 73 -9.56 -12.91 -8.25
C ARG A 73 -9.40 -13.79 -7.01
N GLY A 74 -9.77 -13.25 -5.84
CA GLY A 74 -9.75 -13.96 -4.57
C GLY A 74 -8.34 -14.18 -4.00
N ALA A 75 -7.41 -13.28 -4.32
CA ALA A 75 -6.03 -13.27 -3.86
C ALA A 75 -5.26 -14.54 -4.28
N SER A 76 -5.58 -15.06 -5.47
CA SER A 76 -4.81 -16.15 -6.07
C SER A 76 -3.63 -15.56 -6.84
N ILE A 77 -2.44 -16.10 -6.59
CA ILE A 77 -1.19 -15.54 -7.12
C ILE A 77 -0.68 -16.41 -8.28
N GLY A 78 -0.59 -15.81 -9.46
CA GLY A 78 -0.14 -16.44 -10.70
C GLY A 78 1.37 -16.38 -10.91
N GLY A 79 1.77 -16.28 -12.18
CA GLY A 79 3.18 -16.25 -12.61
C GLY A 79 3.82 -14.87 -12.46
N GLU A 80 5.11 -14.78 -12.77
CA GLU A 80 5.84 -13.51 -12.81
C GLU A 80 5.28 -12.59 -13.91
N THR A 81 5.11 -11.30 -13.60
CA THR A 81 4.68 -10.30 -14.60
C THR A 81 5.74 -9.25 -14.93
N ILE A 82 6.79 -9.15 -14.11
CA ILE A 82 7.82 -8.11 -14.22
C ILE A 82 8.45 -8.10 -15.61
N THR A 83 8.58 -6.91 -16.22
CA THR A 83 9.26 -6.78 -17.51
C THR A 83 10.79 -6.84 -17.32
N PRO A 84 11.56 -7.25 -18.35
CA PRO A 84 13.03 -7.23 -18.30
C PRO A 84 13.58 -5.86 -17.87
N PHE A 85 13.06 -4.78 -18.45
CA PHE A 85 13.45 -3.41 -18.10
C PHE A 85 13.31 -3.10 -16.61
N LEU A 86 12.14 -3.34 -16.00
CA LEU A 86 11.94 -3.05 -14.57
C LEU A 86 12.76 -4.00 -13.68
N LYS A 87 12.96 -5.25 -14.12
CA LYS A 87 13.78 -6.24 -13.44
C LYS A 87 15.25 -5.81 -13.39
N GLU A 88 15.76 -5.19 -14.45
CA GLU A 88 17.11 -4.64 -14.53
C GLU A 88 17.29 -3.36 -13.69
N LEU A 89 16.23 -2.55 -13.57
CA LEU A 89 16.28 -1.36 -12.72
C LEU A 89 16.32 -1.70 -11.22
N ALA A 90 15.56 -2.70 -10.77
CA ALA A 90 15.36 -2.98 -9.35
C ALA A 90 16.67 -3.02 -8.53
N GLY A 91 16.78 -2.17 -7.51
CA GLY A 91 17.94 -2.08 -6.62
C GLY A 91 19.20 -1.45 -7.22
N THR A 92 19.18 -1.00 -8.48
CA THR A 92 20.27 -0.22 -9.08
C THR A 92 20.18 1.25 -8.67
N PRO A 93 21.24 2.05 -8.82
CA PRO A 93 21.19 3.48 -8.51
C PRO A 93 20.08 4.21 -9.29
N ALA A 94 19.29 5.03 -8.58
CA ALA A 94 18.20 5.82 -9.16
C ALA A 94 18.71 7.18 -9.69
N PRO A 95 17.93 7.90 -10.51
CA PRO A 95 18.27 9.27 -10.92
C PRO A 95 18.50 10.21 -9.72
N ASP A 96 19.40 11.17 -9.87
CA ASP A 96 19.62 12.21 -8.86
C ASP A 96 18.36 13.08 -8.65
N ILE A 97 18.16 13.54 -7.41
CA ILE A 97 17.03 14.39 -7.02
C ILE A 97 16.93 15.66 -7.87
N ARG A 98 18.06 16.27 -8.28
CA ARG A 98 18.04 17.47 -9.14
C ARG A 98 17.53 17.16 -10.54
N ALA A 99 17.88 16.01 -11.10
CA ALA A 99 17.37 15.58 -12.39
C ALA A 99 15.86 15.34 -12.34
N VAL A 100 15.37 14.74 -11.25
CA VAL A 100 13.93 14.59 -11.01
C VAL A 100 13.25 15.95 -10.79
N GLN A 101 13.88 16.88 -10.06
CA GLN A 101 13.34 18.25 -9.91
C GLN A 101 13.16 18.93 -11.28
N THR A 102 14.16 18.85 -12.16
CA THR A 102 14.07 19.38 -13.53
C THR A 102 12.92 18.74 -14.32
N LEU A 103 12.74 17.42 -14.21
CA LEU A 103 11.61 16.72 -14.84
C LEU A 103 10.27 17.25 -14.31
N LEU A 104 10.15 17.41 -12.99
CA LEU A 104 8.93 17.91 -12.36
C LEU A 104 8.61 19.36 -12.76
N ASP A 105 9.64 20.21 -12.82
CA ASP A 105 9.51 21.61 -13.25
C ASP A 105 9.03 21.69 -14.71
N ALA A 106 9.61 20.87 -15.60
CA ALA A 106 9.20 20.77 -17.00
C ALA A 106 7.76 20.27 -17.16
N GLN A 107 7.29 19.44 -16.24
CA GLN A 107 5.90 18.95 -16.19
C GLN A 107 4.95 19.87 -15.40
N GLY A 108 5.44 20.99 -14.84
CA GLY A 108 4.66 21.88 -13.99
C GLY A 108 4.05 21.18 -12.76
N THR A 109 4.68 20.12 -12.26
CA THR A 109 4.15 19.26 -11.20
C THR A 109 4.93 19.45 -9.90
N GLY A 110 4.24 19.83 -8.82
CA GLY A 110 4.87 19.96 -7.51
C GLY A 110 5.13 18.62 -6.81
N ALA A 111 6.29 18.47 -6.17
CA ALA A 111 6.63 17.27 -5.40
C ALA A 111 5.67 17.00 -4.21
N GLY A 112 4.96 18.03 -3.73
CA GLY A 112 4.00 17.92 -2.62
C GLY A 112 2.86 16.92 -2.88
N ILE A 113 2.46 16.69 -4.13
CA ILE A 113 1.46 15.67 -4.51
C ILE A 113 2.09 14.34 -4.95
N LEU A 114 3.42 14.22 -4.84
CA LEU A 114 4.20 13.06 -5.26
C LEU A 114 4.93 12.40 -4.07
N GLY A 115 4.26 12.34 -2.93
CA GLY A 115 4.80 11.73 -1.71
C GLY A 115 5.66 12.67 -0.86
N GLY A 116 5.75 13.96 -1.18
CA GLY A 116 6.41 14.98 -0.35
C GLY A 116 7.70 15.56 -0.95
N PRO A 117 8.42 16.40 -0.18
CA PRO A 117 9.58 17.15 -0.68
C PRO A 117 10.72 16.23 -1.16
N LEU A 118 11.26 16.50 -2.38
CA LEU A 118 12.32 15.66 -2.95
C LEU A 118 13.60 15.61 -2.11
N GLY A 119 13.95 16.70 -1.42
CA GLY A 119 15.14 16.76 -0.56
C GLY A 119 15.08 15.86 0.68
N ARG A 120 13.91 15.35 1.04
CA ARG A 120 13.73 14.48 2.20
C ARG A 120 13.93 13.02 1.79
N ARG A 121 15.12 12.48 2.10
CA ARG A 121 15.47 11.08 1.77
C ARG A 121 14.54 10.08 2.47
N ILE A 122 14.38 8.92 1.86
CA ILE A 122 13.58 7.80 2.40
C ILE A 122 14.47 6.58 2.62
N GLN A 123 14.07 5.69 3.54
CA GLN A 123 14.78 4.43 3.84
C GLN A 123 14.10 3.21 3.23
N ALA A 124 13.02 3.42 2.47
CA ALA A 124 12.24 2.35 1.89
C ALA A 124 13.06 1.57 0.85
N ASN A 125 12.79 0.27 0.81
CA ASN A 125 13.34 -0.67 -0.16
C ASN A 125 12.30 -1.09 -1.21
N TYR A 126 11.01 -0.97 -0.88
CA TYR A 126 9.92 -1.50 -1.69
C TYR A 126 8.87 -0.44 -1.99
N PHE A 127 8.32 -0.51 -3.20
CA PHE A 127 7.20 0.31 -3.65
C PHE A 127 5.98 -0.58 -3.83
N ILE A 128 5.06 -0.54 -2.86
CA ILE A 128 3.86 -1.36 -2.88
C ILE A 128 2.78 -0.65 -3.70
N ILE A 129 2.32 -1.35 -4.72
CA ILE A 129 1.23 -0.94 -5.59
C ILE A 129 -0.04 -1.60 -5.07
N HIS A 130 -0.99 -0.77 -4.69
CA HIS A 130 -2.33 -1.16 -4.26
C HIS A 130 -3.34 -0.75 -5.33
N ASP A 131 -4.54 -1.29 -5.23
CA ASP A 131 -5.73 -0.59 -5.70
C ASP A 131 -6.71 -0.44 -4.54
N THR A 132 -7.41 0.69 -4.51
CA THR A 132 -8.27 1.06 -3.37
C THR A 132 -9.40 0.07 -3.09
N SER A 133 -9.69 -0.82 -4.03
CA SER A 133 -10.86 -1.70 -4.01
C SER A 133 -12.18 -0.95 -3.73
N ALA A 134 -12.23 0.35 -4.06
CA ALA A 134 -13.27 1.27 -3.66
C ALA A 134 -13.55 2.34 -4.72
N PRO A 135 -14.81 2.79 -4.82
CA PRO A 135 -15.99 2.31 -4.11
C PRO A 135 -16.41 0.90 -4.59
N ASN A 136 -17.06 0.13 -3.71
CA ASN A 136 -17.74 -1.11 -4.09
C ASN A 136 -19.17 -0.81 -4.56
N CYS A 137 -19.39 -0.88 -5.87
CA CYS A 137 -20.67 -0.56 -6.50
C CYS A 137 -21.72 -1.66 -6.40
N SER A 138 -21.42 -2.82 -5.81
CA SER A 138 -22.41 -3.86 -5.49
C SER A 138 -23.18 -3.62 -4.19
N LYS A 139 -22.78 -2.62 -3.40
CA LYS A 139 -23.49 -2.19 -2.19
C LYS A 139 -24.88 -1.66 -2.54
N LYS A 140 -25.89 -2.01 -1.73
CA LYS A 140 -27.30 -1.63 -1.93
C LYS A 140 -27.54 -0.12 -1.99
N LYS A 141 -26.67 0.67 -1.36
CA LYS A 141 -26.80 2.13 -1.28
C LYS A 141 -26.20 2.77 -2.52
N ARG A 142 -27.05 3.23 -3.44
CA ARG A 142 -26.65 4.12 -4.54
C ARG A 142 -25.92 5.34 -3.98
N SER A 143 -24.88 5.77 -4.65
CA SER A 143 -24.10 6.95 -4.27
C SER A 143 -23.69 7.72 -5.53
N ALA A 144 -23.21 8.96 -5.37
CA ALA A 144 -22.63 9.70 -6.50
C ALA A 144 -21.43 8.95 -7.12
N ALA A 145 -20.73 8.13 -6.34
CA ALA A 145 -19.61 7.33 -6.80
C ALA A 145 -20.05 6.02 -7.48
N CYS A 146 -21.22 5.48 -7.14
CA CYS A 146 -21.82 4.28 -7.73
C CYS A 146 -23.32 4.53 -8.02
N PRO A 147 -23.65 5.14 -9.16
CA PRO A 147 -25.02 5.55 -9.47
C PRO A 147 -25.93 4.35 -9.75
N THR A 148 -25.39 3.23 -10.21
CA THR A 148 -26.16 2.00 -10.46
C THR A 148 -25.55 0.84 -9.68
N GLN A 149 -26.38 0.11 -8.93
CA GLN A 149 -25.90 -1.02 -8.14
C GLN A 149 -25.45 -2.17 -9.07
N GLY A 150 -24.28 -2.72 -8.79
CA GLY A 150 -23.70 -3.84 -9.55
C GLY A 150 -23.04 -3.43 -10.87
N GLU A 151 -22.94 -2.13 -11.14
CA GLU A 151 -22.31 -1.61 -12.36
C GLU A 151 -21.14 -0.69 -12.02
N PHE A 152 -20.10 -0.73 -12.85
CA PHE A 152 -19.07 0.30 -12.78
C PHE A 152 -19.63 1.64 -13.22
N PRO A 153 -19.20 2.76 -12.61
CA PRO A 153 -19.65 4.08 -13.03
C PRO A 153 -19.21 4.35 -14.48
N PRO A 154 -20.12 4.80 -15.37
CA PRO A 154 -19.80 4.99 -16.78
C PRO A 154 -18.74 6.08 -16.99
N ASN A 155 -18.78 7.13 -16.16
CA ASN A 155 -17.83 8.24 -16.18
C ASN A 155 -16.60 8.05 -15.27
N ARG A 156 -16.32 6.83 -14.77
CA ARG A 156 -15.22 6.59 -13.81
C ARG A 156 -13.83 7.06 -14.27
N ASP A 157 -13.63 7.15 -15.58
CA ASP A 157 -12.38 7.56 -16.21
C ASP A 157 -12.36 9.06 -16.55
N GLU A 158 -13.38 9.82 -16.11
CA GLU A 158 -13.53 11.25 -16.35
C GLU A 158 -13.38 12.06 -15.07
N ALA A 159 -12.98 13.33 -15.21
CA ALA A 159 -12.90 14.27 -14.09
C ALA A 159 -14.27 14.56 -13.46
N SER A 160 -15.37 14.22 -14.15
CA SER A 160 -16.73 14.39 -13.65
C SER A 160 -17.07 13.42 -12.52
N TRP A 161 -16.42 12.25 -12.43
CA TRP A 161 -16.67 11.25 -11.40
C TRP A 161 -16.14 11.70 -10.04
N ILE A 162 -16.98 11.60 -9.01
CA ILE A 162 -16.69 12.20 -7.69
C ILE A 162 -15.40 11.66 -7.06
N SER A 163 -15.14 10.35 -7.20
CA SER A 163 -13.93 9.72 -6.66
C SER A 163 -12.64 10.24 -7.31
N ASN A 164 -12.70 10.76 -8.55
CA ASN A 164 -11.55 11.42 -9.16
C ASN A 164 -11.31 12.83 -8.59
N LYS A 165 -12.35 13.48 -8.06
CA LYS A 165 -12.25 14.84 -7.50
C LYS A 165 -11.78 14.83 -6.05
N ASP A 166 -12.32 13.92 -5.25
CA ASP A 166 -12.13 13.91 -3.79
C ASP A 166 -11.21 12.80 -3.29
N PHE A 167 -10.69 11.97 -4.19
CA PHE A 167 -9.86 10.81 -3.86
C PHE A 167 -10.51 9.87 -2.82
N LEU A 168 -11.82 9.61 -2.91
CA LEU A 168 -12.58 8.85 -1.89
C LEU A 168 -12.57 9.53 -0.50
N GLY A 169 -12.44 10.85 -0.51
CA GLY A 169 -12.33 11.71 0.66
C GLY A 169 -10.97 11.66 1.35
N HIS A 170 -9.89 11.32 0.63
CA HIS A 170 -8.52 11.45 1.11
C HIS A 170 -7.97 12.86 0.81
N PRO A 171 -6.99 13.36 1.59
CA PRO A 171 -6.32 12.71 2.71
C PRO A 171 -7.19 12.66 3.97
N LYS A 172 -7.06 11.58 4.76
CA LYS A 172 -7.70 11.44 6.07
C LYS A 172 -6.84 12.04 7.18
N ARG A 173 -7.46 12.30 8.32
CA ARG A 173 -6.74 12.65 9.56
C ARG A 173 -6.20 11.37 10.20
N ALA A 174 -5.12 11.48 10.97
CA ALA A 174 -4.70 10.38 11.84
C ALA A 174 -5.84 10.04 12.83
N PRO A 175 -6.07 8.75 13.15
CA PRO A 175 -5.29 7.58 12.75
C PRO A 175 -5.73 6.91 11.43
N ASP A 176 -6.71 7.46 10.71
CA ASP A 176 -7.39 6.80 9.58
C ASP A 176 -6.65 6.88 8.23
N ARG A 177 -5.37 7.26 8.25
CA ARG A 177 -4.52 7.25 7.05
C ARG A 177 -4.13 5.82 6.74
N ILE A 178 -4.04 5.47 5.46
CA ILE A 178 -3.80 4.08 5.03
C ILE A 178 -2.72 3.95 3.95
N ALA A 179 -2.31 5.06 3.33
CA ALA A 179 -1.27 5.04 2.30
C ALA A 179 -0.41 6.30 2.35
N HIS A 180 0.68 6.27 1.59
CA HIS A 180 1.51 7.46 1.43
C HIS A 180 0.94 8.39 0.36
N ALA A 181 0.51 7.83 -0.77
CA ALA A 181 -0.06 8.60 -1.87
C ALA A 181 -1.25 7.88 -2.50
N PHE A 182 -2.11 8.67 -3.14
CA PHE A 182 -3.23 8.17 -3.95
C PHE A 182 -3.10 8.67 -5.37
N THR A 183 -3.47 7.83 -6.34
CA THR A 183 -3.70 8.25 -7.73
C THR A 183 -5.17 8.11 -8.09
N ASN A 184 -5.69 9.03 -8.89
CA ASN A 184 -7.04 8.90 -9.45
C ASN A 184 -6.99 8.34 -10.89
N ARG A 185 -8.16 8.05 -11.46
CA ARG A 185 -8.26 7.44 -12.80
C ARG A 185 -7.98 8.43 -13.93
N VAL A 186 -7.88 9.72 -13.64
CA VAL A 186 -7.53 10.77 -14.64
C VAL A 186 -6.06 11.17 -14.61
N GLY A 187 -5.25 10.59 -13.73
CA GLY A 187 -3.80 10.82 -13.66
C GLY A 187 -3.37 11.95 -12.73
N ASP A 188 -4.20 12.36 -11.79
CA ASP A 188 -3.79 13.20 -10.67
C ASP A 188 -3.37 12.34 -9.47
N SER A 189 -2.71 12.99 -8.51
CA SER A 189 -2.34 12.36 -7.25
C SER A 189 -2.45 13.33 -6.08
N ILE A 190 -2.50 12.76 -4.88
CA ILE A 190 -2.31 13.47 -3.61
C ILE A 190 -1.31 12.71 -2.74
N THR A 191 -0.71 13.42 -1.79
CA THR A 191 0.06 12.83 -0.70
C THR A 191 -0.79 12.83 0.56
N GLU A 192 -0.95 11.66 1.18
CA GLU A 192 -1.59 11.51 2.49
C GLU A 192 -0.55 11.42 3.63
N VAL A 193 0.53 10.69 3.40
CA VAL A 193 1.71 10.62 4.28
C VAL A 193 2.96 10.79 3.42
N ASP A 194 3.88 11.64 3.85
CA ASP A 194 5.18 11.80 3.19
C ASP A 194 5.89 10.43 3.13
N PHE A 195 6.49 10.07 1.98
CA PHE A 195 7.26 8.82 1.83
C PHE A 195 8.39 8.63 2.86
N ALA A 196 8.83 9.70 3.52
CA ALA A 196 9.82 9.62 4.59
C ALA A 196 9.23 9.25 5.96
N ASP A 197 7.92 9.40 6.14
CA ASP A 197 7.23 9.13 7.40
C ASP A 197 6.65 7.72 7.40
N PRO A 198 6.90 6.91 8.45
CA PRO A 198 6.45 5.53 8.47
C PRO A 198 4.92 5.44 8.62
N ILE A 199 4.30 4.68 7.72
CA ILE A 199 2.92 4.20 7.84
C ILE A 199 2.86 2.78 7.27
N ALA A 200 2.13 1.90 7.94
CA ALA A 200 1.88 0.56 7.44
C ALA A 200 0.73 0.59 6.42
N THR A 201 0.97 0.08 5.21
CA THR A 201 -0.05 0.04 4.14
C THR A 201 -0.58 -1.38 3.90
N THR A 202 0.01 -2.38 4.55
CA THR A 202 -0.36 -3.80 4.44
C THR A 202 -0.62 -4.45 5.81
N LYS A 203 -1.34 -5.58 5.83
CA LYS A 203 -1.45 -6.41 7.05
C LYS A 203 -0.08 -6.94 7.45
N PHE A 204 0.75 -7.33 6.48
CA PHE A 204 2.13 -7.80 6.69
C PHE A 204 2.97 -6.84 7.53
N GLU A 205 2.80 -5.53 7.35
CA GLU A 205 3.50 -4.51 8.13
C GLU A 205 2.94 -4.34 9.55
N THR A 206 1.64 -4.61 9.77
CA THR A 206 0.98 -4.39 11.07
C THR A 206 0.90 -5.61 11.98
N CYS A 207 1.02 -6.83 11.45
CA CYS A 207 0.69 -8.04 12.19
C CYS A 207 1.86 -8.72 12.91
N VAL A 208 3.03 -8.78 12.27
CA VAL A 208 4.21 -9.46 12.83
C VAL A 208 5.48 -8.68 12.52
N ASP A 209 6.42 -8.65 13.45
CA ASP A 209 7.72 -7.97 13.33
C ASP A 209 7.60 -6.48 12.93
N VAL A 210 6.54 -5.81 13.43
CA VAL A 210 6.20 -4.41 13.09
C VAL A 210 7.41 -3.46 13.18
N PRO A 211 8.24 -3.48 14.25
CA PRO A 211 9.41 -2.59 14.32
C PRO A 211 10.45 -2.86 13.22
N ALA A 212 10.58 -4.10 12.74
CA ALA A 212 11.52 -4.44 11.68
C ALA A 212 11.06 -3.90 10.31
N LYS A 213 9.76 -3.70 10.13
CA LYS A 213 9.12 -3.31 8.85
C LYS A 213 8.83 -1.82 8.74
N ALA A 214 8.85 -1.08 9.85
CA ALA A 214 8.62 0.36 9.85
C ALA A 214 9.56 1.10 8.87
N GLY A 215 8.98 1.84 7.93
CA GLY A 215 9.70 2.63 6.92
C GLY A 215 10.38 1.83 5.81
N VAL A 216 10.17 0.50 5.76
CA VAL A 216 10.76 -0.39 4.73
C VAL A 216 9.97 -0.32 3.41
N PHE A 217 8.70 0.09 3.48
CA PHE A 217 7.77 0.10 2.37
C PHE A 217 7.20 1.50 2.15
N VAL A 218 6.97 1.86 0.89
CA VAL A 218 6.09 2.96 0.51
C VAL A 218 4.91 2.39 -0.26
N GLY A 219 3.69 2.60 0.25
CA GLY A 219 2.45 2.15 -0.38
C GLY A 219 1.72 3.28 -1.11
N VAL A 220 1.31 2.99 -2.34
CA VAL A 220 0.50 3.88 -3.19
C VAL A 220 -0.82 3.21 -3.56
N GLU A 221 -1.90 3.92 -3.27
CA GLU A 221 -3.27 3.52 -3.56
C GLU A 221 -3.75 4.06 -4.91
N ASN A 222 -4.25 3.19 -5.78
CA ASN A 222 -4.75 3.57 -7.09
C ASN A 222 -6.27 3.43 -7.11
N ILE A 223 -6.99 4.54 -7.32
CA ILE A 223 -8.46 4.53 -7.27
C ILE A 223 -9.04 3.58 -8.30
N GLN A 224 -9.80 2.61 -7.81
CA GLN A 224 -10.30 1.49 -8.59
C GLN A 224 -11.66 1.06 -8.04
N PRO A 225 -12.78 1.41 -8.71
CA PRO A 225 -14.08 0.92 -8.27
C PRO A 225 -14.13 -0.61 -8.41
N ARG A 226 -14.89 -1.27 -7.54
CA ARG A 226 -15.09 -2.72 -7.57
C ARG A 226 -16.55 -3.06 -7.69
N ILE A 227 -16.83 -4.23 -8.27
CA ILE A 227 -18.14 -4.89 -8.20
C ILE A 227 -17.94 -6.31 -7.67
N GLY A 228 -18.99 -6.83 -7.07
CA GLY A 228 -19.03 -8.18 -6.56
C GLY A 228 -19.41 -9.21 -7.63
N ARG A 229 -19.30 -10.47 -7.22
CA ARG A 229 -19.79 -11.63 -7.96
C ARG A 229 -20.63 -12.52 -7.03
N PRO A 230 -21.94 -12.64 -7.25
CA PRO A 230 -22.74 -11.93 -8.27
C PRO A 230 -22.73 -10.40 -8.05
N ARG A 231 -22.92 -9.64 -9.13
CA ARG A 231 -22.93 -8.16 -9.13
C ARG A 231 -23.97 -7.57 -8.19
N ILE A 232 -25.11 -8.24 -8.06
CA ILE A 232 -26.14 -7.93 -7.08
C ILE A 232 -26.21 -9.14 -6.14
N PRO A 233 -25.83 -9.00 -4.86
CA PRO A 233 -25.93 -10.08 -3.89
C PRO A 233 -27.39 -10.51 -3.68
N ALA A 234 -27.58 -11.79 -3.38
CA ALA A 234 -28.88 -12.29 -2.94
C ALA A 234 -29.34 -11.59 -1.64
N PRO A 235 -30.67 -11.53 -1.36
CA PRO A 235 -31.16 -11.01 -0.09
C PRO A 235 -30.46 -11.65 1.11
N GLY A 236 -30.02 -10.81 2.07
CA GLY A 236 -29.30 -11.26 3.27
C GLY A 236 -27.82 -11.62 3.07
N LYS A 237 -27.26 -11.41 1.86
CA LYS A 237 -25.82 -11.60 1.59
C LYS A 237 -25.12 -10.24 1.46
N GLU A 238 -23.94 -10.13 2.05
CA GLU A 238 -23.07 -8.98 1.89
C GLU A 238 -22.38 -8.98 0.51
N PRO A 239 -22.19 -7.80 -0.12
CA PRO A 239 -21.43 -7.68 -1.36
C PRO A 239 -19.94 -7.95 -1.11
N ASN A 240 -19.33 -8.71 -2.03
CA ASN A 240 -17.88 -8.76 -2.19
C ASN A 240 -17.41 -7.75 -3.25
N ASP A 241 -16.10 -7.65 -3.48
CA ASP A 241 -15.40 -6.71 -4.36
C ASP A 241 -14.52 -7.42 -5.41
N LEU A 242 -14.92 -8.65 -5.76
CA LEU A 242 -14.13 -9.62 -6.55
C LEU A 242 -13.78 -9.22 -7.98
N ASP A 243 -14.40 -8.20 -8.57
CA ASP A 243 -14.16 -7.81 -9.95
C ASP A 243 -13.79 -6.32 -10.05
N ALA A 244 -12.64 -6.03 -10.65
CA ALA A 244 -12.19 -4.70 -11.04
C ALA A 244 -12.51 -4.41 -12.54
N PRO A 245 -12.50 -3.13 -12.98
CA PRO A 245 -12.56 -2.76 -14.38
C PRO A 245 -11.52 -3.45 -15.26
N THR A 246 -11.82 -3.59 -16.56
CA THR A 246 -10.85 -3.98 -17.60
C THR A 246 -10.81 -2.89 -18.69
N PRO A 247 -9.65 -2.29 -18.99
CA PRO A 247 -8.37 -2.47 -18.27
C PRO A 247 -8.49 -2.01 -16.80
N GLY A 248 -7.58 -2.50 -15.95
CA GLY A 248 -7.54 -2.16 -14.52
C GLY A 248 -7.36 -0.65 -14.34
N PHE A 249 -6.12 -0.18 -14.53
CA PHE A 249 -5.81 1.25 -14.49
C PHE A 249 -5.89 1.89 -15.88
N THR A 250 -6.18 3.19 -15.90
CA THR A 250 -6.12 3.96 -17.15
C THR A 250 -4.67 4.26 -17.53
N PRO A 251 -4.38 4.62 -18.80
CA PRO A 251 -3.04 5.05 -19.20
C PRO A 251 -2.51 6.22 -18.35
N ARG A 252 -3.37 7.21 -18.04
CA ARG A 252 -3.00 8.37 -17.22
C ARG A 252 -2.67 7.98 -15.78
N GLN A 253 -3.36 6.98 -15.25
CA GLN A 253 -3.09 6.45 -13.92
C GLN A 253 -1.74 5.72 -13.86
N TYR A 254 -1.39 4.92 -14.87
CA TYR A 254 -0.03 4.34 -14.97
C TYR A 254 1.05 5.40 -15.09
N GLU A 255 0.84 6.46 -15.89
CA GLU A 255 1.80 7.57 -15.99
C GLU A 255 2.03 8.24 -14.64
N ARG A 256 0.96 8.50 -13.86
CA ARG A 256 1.10 9.11 -12.53
C ARG A 256 1.76 8.16 -11.53
N LEU A 257 1.38 6.88 -11.52
CA LEU A 257 1.98 5.87 -10.66
C LEU A 257 3.48 5.69 -10.95
N ALA A 258 3.86 5.68 -12.23
CA ALA A 258 5.26 5.62 -12.64
C ALA A 258 6.05 6.85 -12.16
N LEU A 259 5.45 8.06 -12.20
CA LEU A 259 6.10 9.26 -11.68
C LEU A 259 6.33 9.19 -10.16
N LEU A 260 5.35 8.69 -9.39
CA LEU A 260 5.50 8.42 -7.96
C LEU A 260 6.64 7.43 -7.69
N TYR A 261 6.75 6.36 -8.49
CA TYR A 261 7.81 5.37 -8.38
C TYR A 261 9.21 5.95 -8.69
N VAL A 262 9.33 6.80 -9.72
CA VAL A 262 10.57 7.54 -10.02
C VAL A 262 10.95 8.46 -8.87
N VAL A 263 10.00 9.24 -8.34
CA VAL A 263 10.24 10.16 -7.21
C VAL A 263 10.66 9.40 -5.96
N ALA A 264 9.95 8.33 -5.59
CA ALA A 264 10.30 7.53 -4.42
C ALA A 264 11.70 6.91 -4.56
N SER A 265 12.02 6.38 -5.74
CA SER A 265 13.33 5.80 -6.05
C SER A 265 14.45 6.84 -5.98
N ALA A 266 14.27 8.02 -6.57
CA ALA A 266 15.26 9.10 -6.49
C ALA A 266 15.49 9.57 -5.04
N ARG A 267 14.44 9.62 -4.22
CA ARG A 267 14.53 9.95 -2.80
C ARG A 267 15.22 8.86 -1.96
N SER A 268 15.15 7.60 -2.41
CA SER A 268 15.89 6.48 -1.82
C SER A 268 17.36 6.45 -2.30
N GLY A 269 17.61 6.98 -3.50
CA GLY A 269 18.92 6.92 -4.18
C GLY A 269 19.14 5.61 -4.94
N VAL A 270 18.23 4.64 -4.79
CA VAL A 270 18.18 3.39 -5.53
C VAL A 270 16.76 3.15 -6.03
N TRP A 271 16.64 2.44 -7.14
CA TRP A 271 15.36 1.97 -7.64
C TRP A 271 14.72 1.04 -6.62
N LEU A 272 13.57 1.44 -6.10
CA LEU A 272 12.80 0.62 -5.18
C LEU A 272 12.36 -0.68 -5.88
N ILE A 273 12.17 -1.74 -5.12
CA ILE A 273 11.68 -3.00 -5.67
C ILE A 273 10.15 -2.91 -5.73
N PRO A 274 9.52 -2.98 -6.92
CA PRO A 274 8.06 -2.94 -7.01
C PRO A 274 7.46 -4.19 -6.38
N ALA A 275 6.31 -4.05 -5.75
CA ALA A 275 5.57 -5.13 -5.12
C ALA A 275 4.07 -4.93 -5.27
N PHE A 276 3.30 -6.02 -5.34
CA PHE A 276 1.84 -5.99 -5.28
C PHE A 276 1.36 -6.31 -3.86
N HIS A 277 0.37 -5.56 -3.40
CA HIS A 277 -0.24 -5.75 -2.08
C HIS A 277 -0.68 -7.21 -1.85
N ALA A 278 -1.45 -7.80 -2.77
CA ALA A 278 -1.92 -9.18 -2.62
C ALA A 278 -0.80 -10.21 -2.45
N VAL A 279 0.37 -9.98 -3.04
CA VAL A 279 1.53 -10.87 -2.91
C VAL A 279 2.16 -10.75 -1.51
N ILE A 280 2.26 -9.53 -0.99
CA ILE A 280 2.79 -9.24 0.35
C ILE A 280 1.90 -9.86 1.42
N ASP A 281 0.58 -9.70 1.29
CA ASP A 281 -0.40 -10.11 2.30
C ASP A 281 -0.91 -11.55 2.13
N GLN A 282 -0.24 -12.36 1.30
CA GLN A 282 -0.77 -13.66 0.89
C GLN A 282 -1.03 -14.66 2.03
N ALA A 283 -0.38 -14.48 3.18
CA ALA A 283 -0.53 -15.32 4.36
C ALA A 283 -1.77 -15.00 5.22
N TYR A 284 -2.33 -13.79 5.10
CA TYR A 284 -3.38 -13.30 5.99
C TYR A 284 -4.78 -13.62 5.44
N ALA A 285 -5.68 -13.98 6.35
CA ALA A 285 -7.09 -14.15 6.05
C ALA A 285 -7.70 -12.82 5.59
N ASP A 286 -8.80 -12.91 4.83
CA ASP A 286 -9.43 -11.77 4.17
C ASP A 286 -8.41 -10.94 3.37
N GLY A 287 -7.49 -11.64 2.70
CA GLY A 287 -6.52 -11.02 1.80
C GLY A 287 -7.22 -10.42 0.60
N HIS A 288 -6.85 -9.20 0.25
CA HIS A 288 -7.38 -8.49 -0.90
C HIS A 288 -6.67 -8.96 -2.18
N ASP A 289 -7.33 -8.80 -3.31
CA ASP A 289 -6.82 -9.21 -4.61
C ASP A 289 -6.34 -8.04 -5.46
N ASP A 290 -5.77 -7.02 -4.82
CA ASP A 290 -5.28 -5.82 -5.45
C ASP A 290 -3.73 -5.83 -5.66
N PRO A 291 -3.25 -5.23 -6.76
CA PRO A 291 -4.01 -4.60 -7.83
C PRO A 291 -4.56 -5.65 -8.83
N GLN A 292 -5.86 -5.61 -9.13
CA GLN A 292 -6.44 -6.45 -10.19
C GLN A 292 -6.20 -5.86 -11.58
N HIS A 293 -6.03 -6.74 -12.58
CA HIS A 293 -5.85 -6.36 -13.99
C HIS A 293 -4.70 -5.36 -14.23
N PHE A 294 -3.64 -5.46 -13.42
CA PHE A 294 -2.45 -4.65 -13.57
C PHE A 294 -1.70 -5.04 -14.85
N ASP A 295 -1.41 -4.04 -15.67
CA ASP A 295 -0.68 -4.17 -16.93
C ASP A 295 0.77 -3.73 -16.70
N MET A 296 1.62 -4.73 -16.41
CA MET A 296 3.03 -4.50 -16.15
C MET A 296 3.78 -3.90 -17.36
N PRO A 297 3.52 -4.31 -18.62
CA PRO A 297 4.02 -3.60 -19.79
C PRO A 297 3.65 -2.11 -19.85
N ALA A 298 2.40 -1.74 -19.55
CA ALA A 298 1.98 -0.34 -19.54
C ALA A 298 2.69 0.48 -18.45
N PHE A 299 2.82 -0.08 -17.24
CA PHE A 299 3.60 0.54 -16.17
C PHE A 299 5.08 0.71 -16.53
N SER A 300 5.70 -0.33 -17.08
CA SER A 300 7.09 -0.30 -17.56
C SER A 300 7.32 0.78 -18.62
N THR A 301 6.40 0.90 -19.58
CA THR A 301 6.43 1.93 -20.62
C THR A 301 6.29 3.33 -20.02
N ALA A 302 5.42 3.51 -19.03
CA ALA A 302 5.27 4.78 -18.33
C ALA A 302 6.54 5.17 -17.55
N VAL A 303 7.24 4.22 -16.93
CA VAL A 303 8.55 4.48 -16.29
C VAL A 303 9.58 4.91 -17.32
N GLN A 304 9.69 4.20 -18.45
CA GLN A 304 10.60 4.56 -19.54
C GLN A 304 10.33 5.97 -20.07
N LYS A 305 9.05 6.36 -20.22
CA LYS A 305 8.64 7.71 -20.64
C LYS A 305 9.20 8.79 -19.71
N HIS A 306 9.10 8.60 -18.39
CA HIS A 306 9.64 9.57 -17.42
C HIS A 306 11.17 9.62 -17.45
N LEU A 307 11.83 8.47 -17.63
CA LEU A 307 13.28 8.44 -17.77
C LEU A 307 13.79 9.13 -19.03
N ALA A 308 13.07 9.01 -20.14
CA ALA A 308 13.37 9.74 -21.37
C ALA A 308 13.21 11.27 -21.21
N GLY A 309 12.39 11.71 -20.24
CA GLY A 309 12.22 13.12 -19.90
C GLY A 309 13.28 13.70 -18.96
N LEU A 310 14.17 12.86 -18.40
CA LEU A 310 15.26 13.35 -17.56
C LEU A 310 16.32 14.09 -18.40
N PRO A 311 17.02 15.08 -17.82
CA PRO A 311 18.09 15.77 -18.52
C PRO A 311 19.22 14.80 -18.94
N PRO A 312 19.85 15.01 -20.12
CA PRO A 312 20.93 14.16 -20.61
C PRO A 312 22.09 14.08 -19.63
N GLY A 313 22.65 12.88 -19.45
CA GLY A 313 23.82 12.67 -18.60
C GLY A 313 23.55 12.84 -17.11
N ALA A 314 22.28 12.88 -16.67
CA ALA A 314 21.93 12.76 -15.26
C ALA A 314 22.55 11.47 -14.70
N PRO A 315 23.63 11.56 -13.90
CA PRO A 315 24.23 10.36 -13.35
C PRO A 315 23.19 9.71 -12.44
N ALA A 316 23.11 8.38 -12.50
CA ALA A 316 22.50 7.65 -11.41
C ALA A 316 23.22 8.07 -10.12
N ALA A 317 22.48 8.29 -9.04
CA ALA A 317 23.01 8.80 -7.78
C ALA A 317 24.28 8.01 -7.44
N THR A 318 25.43 8.68 -7.48
CA THR A 318 26.69 8.04 -7.07
C THR A 318 26.49 7.62 -5.62
N ALA A 319 26.58 6.32 -5.38
CA ALA A 319 26.48 5.77 -4.03
C ALA A 319 27.52 6.52 -3.18
N ALA A 320 27.04 7.44 -2.34
CA ALA A 320 27.89 8.11 -1.38
C ALA A 320 28.54 6.99 -0.56
N THR A 321 29.86 6.94 -0.66
CA THR A 321 30.74 5.97 -0.01
C THR A 321 30.28 5.72 1.43
N ALA A 322 29.71 4.54 1.67
CA ALA A 322 29.47 4.04 3.00
C ALA A 322 30.83 3.88 3.69
N GLY A 323 31.14 4.81 4.58
CA GLY A 323 32.37 4.85 5.33
C GLY A 323 32.51 3.64 6.25
N ARG A 324 33.65 2.96 6.08
CA ARG A 324 34.46 2.27 7.10
C ARG A 324 33.78 1.18 7.96
N ALA A 325 34.18 -0.06 7.68
CA ALA A 325 34.06 -1.17 8.61
C ALA A 325 34.73 -0.85 9.97
N PRO A 326 34.15 -1.26 11.11
CA PRO A 326 34.83 -1.13 12.40
C PRO A 326 35.99 -2.12 12.46
N ALA A 327 37.16 -1.61 12.83
CA ALA A 327 38.33 -2.43 13.15
C ALA A 327 38.01 -3.32 14.36
N GLN A 328 38.33 -4.61 14.25
CA GLN A 328 38.27 -5.54 15.38
C GLN A 328 39.38 -5.20 16.40
N PRO A 329 39.07 -5.15 17.71
CA PRO A 329 40.10 -5.08 18.73
C PRO A 329 40.81 -6.43 18.86
N ARG A 330 42.12 -6.37 19.07
CA ARG A 330 42.99 -7.50 19.40
C ARG A 330 42.74 -7.98 20.83
#